data_AF-A0A072NBK9-F1
#
_entry.id   AF-A0A072NBK9-F1
#
_cell.length_a   1.000
_cell.length_b   1.000
_cell.length_c   1.000
_cell.angle_alpha   90.00
_cell.angle_beta   90.00
_cell.angle_gamma   90.00
#
_symmetry.space_group_name_H-M   'P 1'
#
loop_
_entity.id
_entity.type
_entity.pdbx_description
1 polymer ?
#
loop_
_entity_poly.entity_id
_entity_poly.type
_entity_poly.pdbx_seq_one_letter_code
_entity_poly.pdbx_strand_id
1 'polypeptide(L)'
;MKPIGPYVAARDLGGDPTAPASVRTLRATDRLTGMPVLLHVLPHAAPLPDLPDSPALLRPAEGGVDGETVYVVTELPPHAHPARDPLLAARGGLEALAALHAAGLTHGGVSAAQLWSVDGQVALAGAGLPWGGDPTPAGDVRALLAALETLGELPASLRGAGEDATAADLLARLNAPAEVPPLRVPPPAEAAEPDAPPPPPAPPAEAAKEVGEGTAAPAPANTPLPPRPTSRRRLSEDVRITWNPDGTRRVVKPGQEEATAPRRGSRRPAWLWPLLALLVLLALAAALWAWRSGGGGDATTATRTAAPTPACCTLTFAVQGEAPGPVRLSVVRAPAGAGLKAGAEVGTAPGEVTLPAPGEYVLRVAADGYAPAEVTVTAPSAVPVTIDLAP
;
A
#
# COMPACT_ATOMS: atom_id res chain seq x y z
N MET A 1 -12.02 -18.99 3.86
CA MET A 1 -10.62 -18.71 4.21
C MET A 1 -10.09 -19.86 5.06
N LYS A 2 -8.95 -20.47 4.67
CA LYS A 2 -8.35 -21.59 5.42
C LYS A 2 -7.40 -21.01 6.49
N PRO A 3 -7.56 -21.34 7.77
CA PRO A 3 -6.59 -20.93 8.79
C PRO A 3 -5.27 -21.68 8.60
N ILE A 4 -4.17 -21.01 8.90
CA ILE A 4 -2.82 -21.60 9.02
C ILE A 4 -2.29 -21.08 10.35
N GLY A 5 -2.23 -21.95 11.36
CA GLY A 5 -1.88 -21.56 12.73
C GLY A 5 -2.79 -20.44 13.27
N PRO A 6 -2.22 -19.35 13.84
CA PRO A 6 -3.00 -18.22 14.34
C PRO A 6 -3.46 -17.25 13.24
N TYR A 7 -3.17 -17.49 11.96
CA TYR A 7 -3.49 -16.57 10.88
C TYR A 7 -4.67 -17.06 10.03
N VAL A 8 -5.40 -16.11 9.44
CA VAL A 8 -6.45 -16.39 8.43
C VAL A 8 -5.95 -15.94 7.07
N ALA A 9 -5.69 -16.89 6.17
CA ALA A 9 -5.30 -16.58 4.80
C ALA A 9 -6.48 -15.97 4.03
N ALA A 10 -6.27 -14.77 3.51
CA ALA A 10 -7.28 -14.01 2.76
C ALA A 10 -7.11 -14.17 1.26
N ARG A 11 -5.87 -14.10 0.76
CA ARG A 11 -5.59 -14.10 -0.68
C ARG A 11 -4.22 -14.72 -0.99
N ASP A 12 -4.17 -15.54 -2.03
CA ASP A 12 -2.91 -15.98 -2.63
C ASP A 12 -2.36 -14.86 -3.52
N LEU A 13 -1.10 -14.48 -3.29
CA LEU A 13 -0.44 -13.39 -4.02
C LEU A 13 0.52 -13.90 -5.09
N GLY A 14 0.85 -15.20 -5.10
CA GLY A 14 1.75 -15.75 -6.08
C GLY A 14 2.59 -16.93 -5.58
N GLY A 15 3.36 -17.47 -6.52
CA GLY A 15 3.95 -18.80 -6.48
C GLY A 15 3.24 -19.67 -7.52
N ASP A 16 3.99 -20.48 -8.26
CA ASP A 16 3.38 -21.44 -9.17
C ASP A 16 2.70 -22.53 -8.32
N PRO A 17 1.35 -22.60 -8.31
CA PRO A 17 0.64 -23.60 -7.51
C PRO A 17 0.94 -25.03 -7.97
N THR A 18 1.47 -25.19 -9.18
CA THR A 18 1.85 -26.47 -9.77
C THR A 18 3.32 -26.82 -9.55
N ALA A 19 4.14 -25.91 -9.03
CA ALA A 19 5.52 -26.18 -8.64
C ALA A 19 5.57 -26.61 -7.16
N PRO A 20 5.56 -27.92 -6.85
CA PRO A 20 5.40 -28.45 -5.49
C PRO A 20 6.56 -28.09 -4.55
N ALA A 21 7.68 -27.57 -5.08
CA ALA A 21 8.87 -27.23 -4.34
C ALA A 21 9.10 -25.71 -4.20
N SER A 22 8.12 -24.88 -4.56
CA SER A 22 8.27 -23.41 -4.50
C SER A 22 7.57 -22.80 -3.29
N VAL A 23 8.14 -21.71 -2.77
CA VAL A 23 7.53 -20.92 -1.70
C VAL A 23 6.28 -20.22 -2.24
N ARG A 24 5.17 -20.31 -1.51
CA ARG A 24 3.92 -19.61 -1.83
C ARG A 24 3.70 -18.45 -0.89
N THR A 25 3.27 -17.30 -1.41
CA THR A 25 3.03 -16.11 -0.58
C THR A 25 1.55 -15.81 -0.48
N LEU A 26 1.04 -15.79 0.75
CA LEU A 26 -0.35 -15.48 1.06
C LEU A 26 -0.42 -14.17 1.85
N ARG A 27 -1.40 -13.32 1.50
CA ARG A 27 -1.83 -12.25 2.39
C ARG A 27 -2.75 -12.84 3.45
N ALA A 28 -2.46 -12.54 4.71
CA ALA A 28 -3.25 -13.02 5.83
C ALA A 28 -3.44 -11.94 6.90
N THR A 29 -4.25 -12.28 7.89
CA THR A 29 -4.47 -11.45 9.08
C THR A 29 -4.18 -12.32 10.31
N ASP A 30 -3.37 -11.79 11.23
CA ASP A 30 -3.20 -12.39 12.55
C ASP A 30 -4.51 -12.26 13.33
N ARG A 31 -5.06 -13.40 13.77
CA ARG A 31 -6.35 -13.45 14.47
C ARG A 31 -6.29 -12.83 15.86
N LEU A 32 -5.10 -12.78 16.46
CA LEU A 32 -4.94 -12.25 17.81
C LEU A 32 -4.88 -10.72 17.79
N THR A 33 -4.10 -10.16 16.89
CA THR A 33 -3.83 -8.71 16.84
C THR A 33 -4.66 -7.97 15.80
N GLY A 34 -5.21 -8.67 14.80
CA GLY A 34 -5.85 -8.07 13.63
C GLY A 34 -4.85 -7.48 12.63
N MET A 35 -3.54 -7.64 12.84
CA MET A 35 -2.50 -7.07 11.98
C MET A 35 -2.41 -7.81 10.64
N PRO A 36 -2.20 -7.09 9.52
CA PRO A 36 -1.90 -7.72 8.25
C PRO A 36 -0.52 -8.38 8.28
N VAL A 37 -0.40 -9.55 7.66
CA VAL A 37 0.87 -10.28 7.55
C VAL A 37 1.00 -10.90 6.16
N LEU A 38 2.23 -11.21 5.77
CA LEU A 38 2.55 -12.15 4.70
C LEU A 38 2.89 -13.50 5.31
N LEU A 39 2.28 -14.55 4.77
CA LEU A 39 2.64 -15.93 5.06
C LEU A 39 3.37 -16.51 3.86
N HIS A 40 4.63 -16.86 4.07
CA HIS A 40 5.44 -17.60 3.11
C HIS A 40 5.36 -19.08 3.47
N VAL A 41 4.51 -19.83 2.76
CA VAL A 41 4.39 -21.28 2.93
C VAL A 41 5.57 -21.95 2.27
N LEU A 42 6.34 -22.71 3.05
CA LEU A 42 7.61 -23.30 2.63
C LEU A 42 7.46 -24.78 2.27
N PRO A 43 8.30 -25.31 1.36
CA PRO A 43 8.34 -26.75 1.06
C PRO A 43 8.89 -27.58 2.22
N HIS A 44 9.75 -26.99 3.05
CA HIS A 44 10.32 -27.61 4.25
C HIS A 44 10.67 -26.55 5.30
N ALA A 45 10.87 -26.97 6.54
CA ALA A 45 11.36 -26.10 7.60
C ALA A 45 12.71 -25.47 7.22
N ALA A 46 12.85 -24.18 7.48
CA ALA A 46 14.08 -23.42 7.30
C ALA A 46 14.26 -22.47 8.51
N PRO A 47 15.50 -22.20 8.93
CA PRO A 47 15.74 -21.15 9.92
C PRO A 47 15.31 -19.78 9.37
N LEU A 48 15.00 -18.84 10.26
CA LEU A 48 14.77 -17.47 9.83
C LEU A 48 16.08 -16.89 9.25
N PRO A 49 16.01 -16.24 8.07
CA PRO A 49 17.20 -15.67 7.46
C PRO A 49 17.71 -14.48 8.28
N ASP A 50 19.03 -14.39 8.41
CA ASP A 50 19.69 -13.20 8.98
C ASP A 50 19.85 -12.16 7.86
N LEU A 51 19.05 -11.09 7.93
CA LEU A 51 18.96 -10.07 6.88
C LEU A 51 19.70 -8.80 7.28
N PRO A 52 20.37 -8.11 6.34
CA PRO A 52 21.04 -6.84 6.62
C PRO A 52 20.04 -5.78 7.13
N ASP A 53 20.55 -4.77 7.83
CA ASP A 53 19.77 -3.63 8.31
C ASP A 53 19.53 -2.63 7.19
N SER A 54 18.41 -2.83 6.49
CA SER A 54 17.96 -1.95 5.40
C SER A 54 16.46 -1.69 5.52
N PRO A 55 16.02 -0.42 5.42
CA PRO A 55 14.59 -0.09 5.39
C PRO A 55 13.89 -0.62 4.13
N ALA A 56 14.65 -0.97 3.08
CA ALA A 56 14.12 -1.56 1.86
C ALA A 56 13.83 -3.06 2.00
N LEU A 57 14.09 -3.69 3.15
CA LEU A 57 13.79 -5.10 3.41
C LEU A 57 12.72 -5.25 4.50
N LEU A 58 11.70 -6.06 4.23
CA LEU A 58 10.74 -6.49 5.26
C LEU A 58 11.25 -7.78 5.90
N ARG A 59 11.54 -7.70 7.21
CA ARG A 59 12.11 -8.82 7.97
C ARG A 59 11.05 -9.84 8.37
N PRO A 60 11.34 -11.14 8.25
CA PRO A 60 10.53 -12.17 8.89
C PRO A 60 10.48 -11.96 10.41
N ALA A 61 9.28 -11.98 10.98
CA ALA A 61 9.06 -11.86 12.41
C ALA A 61 9.12 -13.22 13.11
N GLU A 62 8.56 -14.26 12.50
CA GLU A 62 8.50 -15.60 13.08
C GLU A 62 8.37 -16.70 12.02
N GLY A 63 8.59 -17.94 12.45
CA GLY A 63 8.35 -19.15 11.66
C GLY A 63 7.57 -20.18 12.48
N GLY A 64 6.82 -21.03 11.80
CA GLY A 64 5.95 -22.00 12.46
C GLY A 64 5.61 -23.21 11.61
N VAL A 65 4.97 -24.18 12.27
CA VAL A 65 4.45 -25.40 11.65
C VAL A 65 3.01 -25.60 12.14
N ASP A 66 2.07 -25.75 11.21
CA ASP A 66 0.68 -26.10 11.48
C ASP A 66 0.29 -27.35 10.67
N GLY A 67 0.20 -28.49 11.37
CA GLY A 67 0.07 -29.80 10.74
C GLY A 67 1.27 -30.09 9.83
N GLU A 68 1.03 -30.24 8.53
CA GLU A 68 2.06 -30.46 7.50
C GLU A 68 2.52 -29.15 6.86
N THR A 69 1.91 -28.01 7.22
CA THR A 69 2.22 -26.71 6.61
C THR A 69 3.32 -26.03 7.40
N VAL A 70 4.47 -25.82 6.77
CA VAL A 70 5.55 -24.98 7.29
C VAL A 70 5.37 -23.57 6.75
N TYR A 71 5.54 -22.55 7.58
CA TYR A 71 5.41 -21.17 7.15
C TYR A 71 6.40 -20.23 7.86
N VAL A 72 6.71 -19.13 7.19
CA VAL A 72 7.40 -17.95 7.74
C VAL A 72 6.49 -16.74 7.60
N VAL A 73 6.50 -15.87 8.60
CA VAL A 73 5.62 -14.71 8.72
C VAL A 73 6.45 -13.44 8.58
N THR A 74 6.00 -12.54 7.71
CA THR A 74 6.49 -11.16 7.63
C THR A 74 5.36 -10.24 8.06
N GLU A 75 5.53 -9.52 9.16
CA GLU A 75 4.52 -8.56 9.62
C GLU A 75 4.46 -7.36 8.67
N LEU A 76 3.25 -6.88 8.40
CA LEU A 76 3.04 -5.69 7.59
C LEU A 76 2.53 -4.55 8.48
N PRO A 77 3.08 -3.33 8.33
CA PRO A 77 2.46 -2.15 8.93
C PRO A 77 1.01 -1.99 8.47
N PRO A 78 0.10 -1.41 9.28
CA PRO A 78 -1.34 -1.36 8.98
C PRO A 78 -1.67 -0.67 7.64
N HIS A 79 -0.85 0.29 7.25
CA HIS A 79 -0.95 1.08 6.02
C HIS A 79 -0.16 0.48 4.85
N ALA A 80 0.49 -0.67 5.03
CA ALA A 80 1.22 -1.33 3.96
C ALA A 80 0.27 -1.87 2.89
N HIS A 81 0.59 -1.61 1.63
CA HIS A 81 -0.16 -2.11 0.49
C HIS A 81 0.79 -2.60 -0.60
N PRO A 82 0.34 -3.49 -1.52
CA PRO A 82 1.14 -3.88 -2.67
C PRO A 82 1.66 -2.64 -3.43
N ALA A 83 2.90 -2.69 -3.89
CA ALA A 83 3.49 -1.60 -4.67
C ALA A 83 2.71 -1.41 -5.99
N ARG A 84 2.38 -0.16 -6.33
CA ARG A 84 1.65 0.20 -7.56
C ARG A 84 2.45 1.13 -8.48
N ASP A 85 3.36 1.92 -7.92
CA ASP A 85 4.21 2.85 -8.68
C ASP A 85 5.49 2.12 -9.15
N PRO A 86 5.70 1.93 -10.47
CA PRO A 86 6.88 1.23 -10.99
C PRO A 86 8.20 1.92 -10.65
N LEU A 87 8.23 3.25 -10.54
CA LEU A 87 9.45 3.99 -10.23
C LEU A 87 9.85 3.81 -8.77
N LEU A 88 8.90 3.95 -7.85
CA LEU A 88 9.16 3.68 -6.42
C LEU A 88 9.47 2.21 -6.18
N ALA A 89 8.78 1.30 -6.87
CA ALA A 89 9.05 -0.14 -6.80
C ALA A 89 10.46 -0.47 -7.31
N ALA A 90 10.90 0.16 -8.40
CA ALA A 90 12.24 -0.02 -8.92
C ALA A 90 13.30 0.46 -7.92
N ARG A 91 13.11 1.63 -7.32
CA ARG A 91 14.06 2.19 -6.34
C ARG A 91 14.17 1.30 -5.11
N GLY A 92 13.04 0.98 -4.48
CA GLY A 92 13.01 0.15 -3.27
C GLY A 92 13.50 -1.28 -3.53
N GLY A 93 13.07 -1.89 -4.64
CA GLY A 93 13.54 -3.22 -5.02
C GLY A 93 15.04 -3.28 -5.28
N LEU A 94 15.60 -2.30 -6.01
CA LEU A 94 17.04 -2.25 -6.29
C LEU A 94 17.86 -1.96 -5.02
N GLU A 95 17.36 -1.10 -4.12
CA GLU A 95 18.00 -0.84 -2.82
C GLU A 95 18.02 -2.09 -1.95
N ALA A 96 16.91 -2.83 -1.89
CA ALA A 96 16.82 -4.10 -1.18
C ALA A 96 17.80 -5.14 -1.73
N LEU A 97 17.83 -5.32 -3.06
CA LEU A 97 18.73 -6.26 -3.72
C LEU A 97 20.19 -5.85 -3.55
N ALA A 98 20.53 -4.57 -3.67
CA ALA A 98 21.89 -4.09 -3.44
C ALA A 98 22.36 -4.39 -2.01
N ALA A 99 21.49 -4.20 -1.00
CA ALA A 99 21.81 -4.54 0.38
C ALA A 99 22.02 -6.05 0.59
N LEU A 100 21.17 -6.89 -0.01
CA LEU A 100 21.33 -8.36 0.04
C LEU A 100 22.62 -8.80 -0.65
N HIS A 101 22.87 -8.31 -1.88
CA HIS A 101 24.03 -8.70 -2.67
C HIS A 101 25.34 -8.26 -2.01
N ALA A 102 25.36 -7.09 -1.37
CA ALA A 102 26.51 -6.62 -0.57
C ALA A 102 26.79 -7.51 0.65
N ALA A 103 25.76 -8.15 1.21
CA ALA A 103 25.87 -9.12 2.29
C ALA A 103 26.18 -10.56 1.80
N GLY A 104 26.37 -10.76 0.49
CA GLY A 104 26.57 -12.08 -0.10
C GLY A 104 25.30 -12.96 -0.11
N LEU A 105 24.13 -12.34 0.04
CA LEU A 105 22.82 -12.99 0.01
C LEU A 105 22.12 -12.73 -1.32
N THR A 106 21.20 -13.61 -1.68
CA THR A 106 20.28 -13.45 -2.82
C THR A 106 18.84 -13.58 -2.34
N HIS A 107 17.90 -13.00 -3.10
CA HIS A 107 16.48 -13.10 -2.78
C HIS A 107 15.88 -14.42 -3.29
N GLY A 108 16.13 -14.79 -4.54
CA GLY A 108 15.75 -16.08 -5.15
C GLY A 108 14.31 -16.18 -5.66
N GLY A 109 13.36 -15.40 -5.12
CA GLY A 109 11.97 -15.37 -5.60
C GLY A 109 11.39 -13.98 -5.81
N VAL A 110 12.15 -13.07 -6.42
CA VAL A 110 11.69 -11.68 -6.65
C VAL A 110 10.49 -11.69 -7.58
N SER A 111 9.40 -11.04 -7.16
CA SER A 111 8.16 -10.88 -7.94
C SER A 111 7.37 -9.68 -7.44
N ALA A 112 6.36 -9.23 -8.20
CA ALA A 112 5.50 -8.13 -7.79
C ALA A 112 4.78 -8.40 -6.44
N ALA A 113 4.53 -9.66 -6.10
CA ALA A 113 3.93 -10.07 -4.83
C ALA A 113 4.79 -9.75 -3.60
N GLN A 114 6.11 -9.58 -3.79
CA GLN A 114 7.06 -9.27 -2.73
C GLN A 114 7.35 -7.78 -2.58
N LEU A 115 6.83 -6.93 -3.49
CA LEU A 115 7.06 -5.48 -3.46
C LEU A 115 5.90 -4.80 -2.72
N TRP A 116 6.21 -4.18 -1.59
CA TRP A 116 5.22 -3.57 -0.70
C TRP A 116 5.56 -2.11 -0.44
N SER A 117 4.59 -1.23 -0.62
CA SER A 117 4.75 0.15 -0.22
C SER A 117 4.43 0.33 1.25
N VAL A 118 5.36 0.95 1.97
CA VAL A 118 5.34 1.19 3.41
C VAL A 118 5.87 2.60 3.64
N ASP A 119 5.07 3.46 4.27
CA ASP A 119 5.46 4.85 4.59
C ASP A 119 6.00 5.67 3.41
N GLY A 120 5.42 5.47 2.21
CA GLY A 120 5.84 6.16 0.99
C GLY A 120 7.15 5.64 0.38
N GLN A 121 7.74 4.58 0.93
CA GLN A 121 8.83 3.81 0.32
C GLN A 121 8.32 2.47 -0.19
N VAL A 122 9.15 1.72 -0.92
CA VAL A 122 8.87 0.32 -1.27
C VAL A 122 9.93 -0.56 -0.61
N ALA A 123 9.48 -1.64 0.02
CA ALA A 123 10.30 -2.64 0.64
C ALA A 123 10.01 -4.04 0.06
N LEU A 124 11.03 -4.91 0.08
CA LEU A 124 11.00 -6.26 -0.46
C LEU A 124 10.84 -7.28 0.67
N ALA A 125 9.82 -8.13 0.58
CA ALA A 125 9.55 -9.21 1.53
C ALA A 125 10.07 -10.57 1.03
N GLY A 126 10.28 -11.52 1.95
CA GLY A 126 10.60 -12.91 1.59
C GLY A 126 12.05 -13.17 1.17
N ALA A 127 12.97 -12.25 1.46
CA ALA A 127 14.40 -12.41 1.22
C ALA A 127 14.99 -13.60 2.01
N GLY A 128 15.87 -14.37 1.38
CA GLY A 128 16.58 -15.50 2.02
C GLY A 128 15.73 -16.76 2.23
N LEU A 129 14.49 -16.80 1.72
CA LEU A 129 13.64 -17.99 1.78
C LEU A 129 14.03 -19.02 0.70
N PRO A 130 13.71 -20.32 0.89
CA PRO A 130 14.07 -21.39 -0.04
C PRO A 130 13.13 -21.41 -1.25
N TRP A 131 13.18 -20.38 -2.09
CA TRP A 131 12.35 -20.24 -3.30
C TRP A 131 12.56 -21.33 -4.35
N GLY A 132 13.65 -22.09 -4.24
CA GLY A 132 14.07 -23.12 -5.18
C GLY A 132 15.06 -22.59 -6.22
N GLY A 133 15.69 -23.51 -6.96
CA GLY A 133 16.73 -23.19 -7.94
C GLY A 133 18.05 -22.74 -7.30
N ASP A 134 18.98 -22.29 -8.15
CA ASP A 134 20.27 -21.71 -7.75
C ASP A 134 20.19 -20.18 -7.85
N PRO A 135 19.80 -19.46 -6.77
CA PRO A 135 19.58 -18.03 -6.84
C PRO A 135 20.92 -17.30 -7.02
N THR A 136 20.95 -16.36 -7.97
CA THR A 136 22.13 -15.55 -8.29
C THR A 136 21.80 -14.07 -8.24
N PRO A 137 22.76 -13.18 -7.94
CA PRO A 137 22.52 -11.74 -7.96
C PRO A 137 21.96 -11.22 -9.30
N ALA A 138 22.50 -11.70 -10.43
CA ALA A 138 22.00 -11.38 -11.76
C ALA A 138 20.58 -11.94 -12.00
N GLY A 139 20.28 -13.12 -11.44
CA GLY A 139 18.93 -13.69 -11.44
C GLY A 139 17.92 -12.78 -10.73
N ASP A 140 18.25 -12.28 -9.54
CA ASP A 140 17.39 -11.37 -8.78
C ASP A 140 17.11 -10.07 -9.55
N VAL A 141 18.14 -9.48 -10.17
CA VAL A 141 17.99 -8.26 -10.98
C VAL A 141 17.05 -8.49 -12.16
N ARG A 142 17.24 -9.58 -12.92
CA ARG A 142 16.34 -9.92 -14.04
C ARG A 142 14.91 -10.16 -13.56
N ALA A 143 14.73 -10.86 -12.44
CA ALA A 143 13.43 -11.12 -11.86
C ALA A 143 12.75 -9.82 -11.38
N LEU A 144 13.50 -8.87 -10.82
CA LEU A 144 12.97 -7.55 -10.46
C LEU A 144 12.52 -6.78 -11.71
N LEU A 145 13.32 -6.75 -12.77
CA LEU A 145 12.95 -6.06 -14.02
C LEU A 145 11.66 -6.64 -14.61
N ALA A 146 11.53 -7.97 -14.65
CA ALA A 146 10.30 -8.63 -15.06
C ALA A 146 9.11 -8.29 -14.14
N ALA A 147 9.33 -8.24 -12.82
CA ALA A 147 8.29 -7.83 -11.88
C ALA A 147 7.83 -6.38 -12.13
N LEU A 148 8.74 -5.46 -12.46
CA LEU A 148 8.40 -4.07 -12.78
C LEU A 148 7.57 -3.96 -14.07
N GLU A 149 7.86 -4.78 -15.08
CA GLU A 149 7.03 -4.87 -16.29
C GLU A 149 5.62 -5.39 -16.00
N THR A 150 5.45 -6.27 -15.01
CA THR A 150 4.09 -6.69 -14.59
C THR A 150 3.32 -5.61 -13.83
N LEU A 151 4.02 -4.68 -13.18
CA LEU A 151 3.42 -3.55 -12.46
C LEU A 151 3.07 -2.38 -13.38
N GLY A 152 3.63 -2.33 -14.59
CA GLY A 152 3.44 -1.25 -15.55
C GLY A 152 4.58 -1.15 -16.55
N GLU A 153 5.05 0.07 -16.83
CA GLU A 153 6.21 0.26 -17.70
C GLU A 153 7.53 0.25 -16.93
N LEU A 154 8.55 -0.39 -17.52
CA LEU A 154 9.92 -0.30 -17.01
C LEU A 154 10.43 1.15 -17.12
N PRO A 155 10.94 1.75 -16.02
CA PRO A 155 11.50 3.10 -16.03
C PRO A 155 12.56 3.27 -17.12
N ALA A 156 12.52 4.41 -17.82
CA ALA A 156 13.37 4.64 -18.99
C ALA A 156 14.88 4.50 -18.70
N SER A 157 15.33 4.88 -17.51
CA SER A 157 16.72 4.75 -17.05
C SER A 157 17.19 3.30 -16.87
N LEU A 158 16.26 2.35 -16.77
CA LEU A 158 16.54 0.92 -16.63
C LEU A 158 16.42 0.16 -17.95
N ARG A 159 15.86 0.79 -19.00
CA ARG A 159 15.76 0.18 -20.33
C ARG A 159 17.16 0.01 -20.92
N GLY A 160 17.46 -1.18 -21.44
CA GLY A 160 18.78 -1.49 -21.98
C GLY A 160 19.86 -1.70 -20.92
N ALA A 161 19.49 -2.00 -19.67
CA ALA A 161 20.42 -2.55 -18.71
C ALA A 161 21.13 -3.78 -19.31
N GLY A 162 22.46 -3.81 -19.25
CA GLY A 162 23.24 -4.97 -19.69
C GLY A 162 23.00 -6.17 -18.78
N GLU A 163 23.22 -7.38 -19.29
CA GLU A 163 23.00 -8.62 -18.53
C GLU A 163 23.86 -8.71 -17.26
N ASP A 164 25.01 -8.04 -17.25
CA ASP A 164 25.95 -8.00 -16.13
C ASP A 164 25.71 -6.82 -15.14
N ALA A 165 24.63 -6.05 -15.33
CA ALA A 165 24.37 -4.90 -14.46
C ALA A 165 24.01 -5.35 -13.04
N THR A 166 24.70 -4.80 -12.04
CA THR A 166 24.39 -5.08 -10.63
C THR A 166 23.20 -4.25 -10.15
N ALA A 167 22.55 -4.67 -9.06
CA ALA A 167 21.48 -3.89 -8.44
C ALA A 167 21.96 -2.48 -8.03
N ALA A 168 23.21 -2.36 -7.56
CA ALA A 168 23.81 -1.08 -7.19
C ALA A 168 24.04 -0.16 -8.40
N ASP A 169 24.50 -0.71 -9.54
CA ASP A 169 24.69 0.08 -10.77
C ASP A 169 23.37 0.63 -11.29
N LEU A 170 22.33 -0.20 -11.29
CA LEU A 170 20.99 0.20 -11.72
C LEU A 170 20.36 1.22 -10.78
N LEU A 171 20.56 1.07 -9.46
CA LEU A 171 20.10 2.05 -8.48
C LEU A 171 20.81 3.39 -8.69
N ALA A 172 22.12 3.39 -8.95
CA ALA A 172 22.88 4.60 -9.25
C ALA A 172 22.37 5.30 -10.51
N ARG A 173 22.07 4.54 -11.58
CA ARG A 173 21.46 5.08 -12.81
C ARG A 173 20.07 5.65 -12.57
N LEU A 174 19.25 5.00 -11.73
CA LEU A 174 17.90 5.47 -11.39
C LEU A 174 17.91 6.76 -10.57
N ASN A 175 18.93 6.95 -9.75
CA ASN A 175 19.10 8.14 -8.90
C ASN A 175 19.89 9.27 -9.58
N ALA A 176 20.49 9.00 -10.74
CA ALA A 176 21.12 10.05 -11.53
C ALA A 176 20.06 11.10 -11.92
N PRO A 177 20.36 12.41 -11.79
CA PRO A 177 19.44 13.44 -12.25
C PRO A 177 19.14 13.21 -13.73
N ALA A 178 17.86 13.28 -14.09
CA ALA A 178 17.46 13.15 -15.49
C ALA A 178 18.27 14.16 -16.31
N GLU A 179 19.09 13.66 -17.22
CA GLU A 179 19.86 14.51 -18.11
C GLU A 179 18.84 15.27 -18.96
N VAL A 180 18.61 16.54 -18.60
CA VAL A 180 17.72 17.41 -19.35
C VAL A 180 18.30 17.45 -20.75
N PRO A 181 17.61 16.92 -21.78
CA PRO A 181 18.12 16.97 -23.13
C PRO A 181 18.51 18.42 -23.41
N PRO A 182 19.72 18.70 -23.92
CA PRO A 182 20.13 20.07 -24.18
C PRO A 182 19.00 20.71 -24.97
N LEU A 183 18.42 21.78 -24.42
CA LEU A 183 17.37 22.56 -25.06
C LEU A 183 17.86 22.78 -26.48
N ARG A 184 17.26 22.08 -27.45
CA ARG A 184 17.56 22.31 -28.85
C ARG A 184 17.11 23.73 -29.08
N VAL A 185 18.07 24.65 -29.06
CA VAL A 185 17.85 26.01 -29.54
C VAL A 185 17.31 25.80 -30.94
N PRO A 186 16.04 26.13 -31.21
CA PRO A 186 15.52 25.98 -32.55
C PRO A 186 16.49 26.70 -33.48
N PRO A 187 16.95 26.06 -34.58
CA PRO A 187 17.79 26.75 -35.53
C PRO A 187 17.11 28.08 -35.90
N PRO A 188 17.87 29.18 -35.98
CA PRO A 188 17.30 30.50 -36.27
C PRO A 188 16.38 30.36 -37.48
N ALA A 189 15.12 30.76 -37.29
CA ALA A 189 14.06 30.62 -38.26
C ALA A 189 14.53 31.17 -39.61
N GLU A 190 14.90 30.27 -40.51
CA GLU A 190 15.09 30.58 -41.91
C GLU A 190 13.72 31.02 -42.42
N ALA A 191 13.66 32.27 -42.87
CA ALA A 191 12.43 32.95 -43.25
C ALA A 191 11.66 32.11 -44.26
N ALA A 192 10.61 31.43 -43.79
CA ALA A 192 9.68 30.73 -44.65
C ALA A 192 8.99 31.76 -45.54
N GLU A 193 9.14 31.56 -46.86
CA GLU A 193 8.35 32.28 -47.86
C GLU A 193 6.85 32.10 -47.59
N PRO A 194 6.02 33.13 -47.87
CA PRO A 194 4.60 33.11 -47.63
C PRO A 194 3.92 32.09 -48.56
N ASP A 195 3.65 30.91 -48.01
CA ASP A 195 2.95 29.83 -48.69
C ASP A 195 1.43 30.08 -48.73
N ALA A 196 0.83 29.58 -49.80
CA ALA A 196 -0.48 29.91 -50.33
C ALA A 196 -1.68 29.68 -49.37
N PRO A 197 -2.82 30.36 -49.60
CA PRO A 197 -4.02 30.21 -48.78
C PRO A 197 -4.55 28.77 -48.78
N PRO A 198 -5.03 28.27 -47.63
CA PRO A 198 -5.52 26.90 -47.48
C PRO A 198 -6.82 26.68 -48.28
N PRO A 199 -7.01 25.48 -48.88
CA PRO A 199 -8.25 25.12 -49.56
C PRO A 199 -9.42 24.95 -48.55
N PRO A 200 -10.67 25.18 -49.00
CA PRO A 200 -11.84 25.16 -48.15
C PRO A 200 -12.19 23.75 -47.61
N PRO A 201 -12.81 23.67 -46.42
CA PRO A 201 -13.17 22.41 -45.78
C PRO A 201 -14.30 21.68 -46.52
N ALA A 202 -14.14 20.37 -46.66
CA ALA A 202 -15.15 19.46 -47.19
C ALA A 202 -16.33 19.28 -46.19
N PRO A 203 -17.55 19.05 -46.68
CA PRO A 203 -18.75 18.92 -45.83
C PRO A 203 -18.77 17.59 -45.06
N PRO A 204 -19.42 17.57 -43.87
CA PRO A 204 -19.58 16.35 -43.07
C PRO A 204 -20.59 15.38 -43.70
N ALA A 205 -20.19 14.11 -43.77
CA ALA A 205 -21.05 13.01 -44.17
C ALA A 205 -22.05 12.68 -43.05
N GLU A 206 -23.32 12.83 -43.40
CA GLU A 206 -24.50 12.38 -42.68
C GLU A 206 -24.57 10.84 -42.75
N ALA A 207 -24.61 10.16 -41.60
CA ALA A 207 -24.86 8.72 -41.51
C ALA A 207 -25.95 8.46 -40.47
N ALA A 208 -26.90 7.64 -40.90
CA ALA A 208 -28.23 7.47 -40.38
C ALA A 208 -28.35 6.53 -39.17
N LYS A 209 -29.55 6.60 -38.58
CA LYS A 209 -30.14 5.76 -37.53
C LYS A 209 -30.29 4.28 -37.95
N GLU A 210 -30.15 3.38 -36.97
CA GLU A 210 -30.92 2.11 -36.83
C GLU A 210 -31.07 1.87 -35.31
N VAL A 211 -32.23 2.16 -34.70
CA VAL A 211 -33.40 1.28 -34.50
C VAL A 211 -33.02 -0.08 -33.90
N GLY A 212 -33.07 -0.16 -32.58
CA GLY A 212 -33.06 -1.42 -31.85
C GLY A 212 -34.47 -2.01 -31.72
N GLU A 213 -34.62 -3.28 -32.06
CA GLU A 213 -35.79 -4.09 -31.75
C GLU A 213 -35.36 -5.53 -31.43
N GLY A 214 -35.73 -5.99 -30.23
CA GLY A 214 -35.99 -7.39 -29.87
C GLY A 214 -34.79 -8.29 -29.57
N THR A 215 -34.74 -8.85 -28.36
CA THR A 215 -34.98 -10.30 -28.12
C THR A 215 -35.05 -10.60 -26.62
N ALA A 216 -35.96 -11.51 -26.30
CA ALA A 216 -36.48 -11.87 -24.99
C ALA A 216 -35.48 -12.53 -24.03
N ALA A 217 -35.73 -12.31 -22.74
CA ALA A 217 -35.11 -13.00 -21.61
C ALA A 217 -35.73 -14.40 -21.40
N PRO A 218 -34.93 -15.45 -21.17
CA PRO A 218 -35.40 -16.67 -20.54
C PRO A 218 -35.19 -16.64 -19.01
N ALA A 219 -36.17 -17.17 -18.29
CA ALA A 219 -36.19 -17.29 -16.83
C ALA A 219 -35.12 -18.27 -16.30
N PRO A 220 -34.51 -18.02 -15.13
CA PRO A 220 -33.69 -19.04 -14.46
C PRO A 220 -34.56 -20.04 -13.70
N ALA A 221 -34.26 -21.31 -13.95
CA ALA A 221 -34.82 -22.48 -13.29
C ALA A 221 -34.31 -22.64 -11.86
N ASN A 222 -35.17 -23.21 -11.02
CA ASN A 222 -34.94 -23.60 -9.63
C ASN A 222 -33.66 -24.43 -9.45
N THR A 223 -32.79 -24.01 -8.52
CA THR A 223 -31.69 -24.85 -8.00
C THR A 223 -31.93 -25.17 -6.52
N PRO A 224 -31.79 -26.42 -6.05
CA PRO A 224 -32.11 -26.81 -4.68
C PRO A 224 -31.00 -26.44 -3.68
N LEU A 225 -31.42 -26.11 -2.45
CA LEU A 225 -30.57 -25.86 -1.27
C LEU A 225 -29.70 -27.10 -0.92
N PRO A 226 -28.41 -26.92 -0.56
CA PRO A 226 -27.65 -27.96 0.11
C PRO A 226 -27.96 -28.06 1.62
N PRO A 227 -27.83 -29.25 2.25
CA PRO A 227 -28.17 -29.49 3.65
C PRO A 227 -27.16 -28.87 4.63
N ARG A 228 -27.69 -28.43 5.78
CA ARG A 228 -26.94 -27.91 6.93
C ARG A 228 -26.04 -28.99 7.56
N PRO A 229 -24.75 -28.74 7.79
CA PRO A 229 -23.94 -29.61 8.64
C PRO A 229 -24.21 -29.29 10.12
N THR A 230 -24.79 -30.26 10.83
CA THR A 230 -24.78 -30.33 12.29
C THR A 230 -23.47 -30.97 12.76
N SER A 231 -22.55 -30.18 13.31
CA SER A 231 -21.46 -30.71 14.14
C SER A 231 -21.24 -29.84 15.36
N ARG A 232 -21.88 -30.28 16.45
CA ARG A 232 -21.70 -29.81 17.82
C ARG A 232 -20.33 -30.34 18.28
N ARG A 233 -19.26 -29.55 18.19
CA ARG A 233 -17.95 -29.89 18.78
C ARG A 233 -17.82 -29.23 20.16
N ARG A 234 -17.44 -30.06 21.12
CA ARG A 234 -17.43 -29.78 22.56
C ARG A 234 -16.44 -28.67 22.89
N LEU A 235 -16.90 -27.73 23.73
CA LEU A 235 -16.07 -26.88 24.59
C LEU A 235 -15.14 -27.79 25.40
N SER A 236 -13.83 -27.65 25.20
CA SER A 236 -12.84 -28.23 26.12
C SER A 236 -11.82 -27.15 26.44
N GLU A 237 -11.91 -26.68 27.67
CA GLU A 237 -10.88 -26.11 28.55
C GLU A 237 -10.08 -24.87 28.07
N ASP A 238 -10.33 -23.76 28.76
CA ASP A 238 -9.61 -22.50 28.64
C ASP A 238 -8.12 -22.67 29.02
N VAL A 239 -7.26 -22.78 28.01
CA VAL A 239 -5.80 -22.70 28.18
C VAL A 239 -5.44 -21.22 28.38
N ARG A 240 -5.00 -20.85 29.58
CA ARG A 240 -4.49 -19.50 29.85
C ARG A 240 -2.99 -19.43 29.55
N ILE A 241 -2.63 -18.61 28.57
CA ILE A 241 -1.23 -18.30 28.26
C ILE A 241 -0.84 -17.08 29.10
N THR A 242 0.13 -17.24 29.99
CA THR A 242 0.70 -16.15 30.78
C THR A 242 2.13 -15.87 30.32
N TRP A 243 2.44 -14.60 30.15
CA TRP A 243 3.77 -14.11 29.77
C TRP A 243 4.64 -13.89 31.00
N ASN A 244 5.87 -14.41 30.97
CA ASN A 244 6.88 -14.06 31.96
C ASN A 244 7.47 -12.68 31.65
N PRO A 245 8.00 -11.97 32.65
CA PRO A 245 8.68 -10.68 32.45
C PRO A 245 9.99 -10.77 31.64
N ASP A 246 10.49 -11.98 31.36
CA ASP A 246 11.65 -12.24 30.49
C ASP A 246 11.28 -12.51 29.02
N GLY A 247 9.99 -12.40 28.65
CA GLY A 247 9.51 -12.62 27.29
C GLY A 247 9.34 -14.10 26.92
N THR A 248 9.52 -15.04 27.86
CA THR A 248 9.31 -16.46 27.58
C THR A 248 7.86 -16.89 27.84
N ARG A 249 7.28 -17.66 26.90
CA ARG A 249 5.93 -18.22 27.03
C ARG A 249 5.93 -19.45 27.95
N ARG A 250 5.02 -19.49 28.94
CA ARG A 250 4.71 -20.72 29.68
C ARG A 250 3.24 -21.05 29.58
N VAL A 251 2.95 -22.30 29.20
CA VAL A 251 1.60 -22.86 29.16
C VAL A 251 1.33 -23.48 30.52
N VAL A 252 0.48 -22.85 31.33
CA VAL A 252 0.10 -23.37 32.65
C VAL A 252 -1.14 -24.25 32.47
N LYS A 253 -0.98 -25.57 32.67
CA LYS A 253 -2.11 -26.49 32.73
C LYS A 253 -2.81 -26.35 34.09
N PRO A 254 -4.15 -26.33 34.13
CA PRO A 254 -4.88 -26.31 35.41
C PRO A 254 -4.57 -27.61 36.18
N GLY A 255 -4.13 -27.48 37.44
CA GLY A 255 -3.86 -28.60 38.34
C GLY A 255 -2.42 -28.74 38.86
N GLN A 256 -1.52 -27.80 38.55
CA GLN A 256 -0.15 -27.81 39.04
C GLN A 256 0.18 -26.50 39.79
N GLU A 257 -0.53 -26.24 40.88
CA GLU A 257 -0.15 -25.22 41.87
C GLU A 257 0.47 -25.91 43.09
N GLU A 258 1.80 -25.84 43.21
CA GLU A 258 2.49 -25.77 44.51
C GLU A 258 3.99 -25.50 44.30
N ALA A 259 4.42 -24.28 44.60
CA ALA A 259 5.69 -23.95 45.26
C ALA A 259 5.89 -22.42 45.26
N THR A 260 5.51 -21.82 46.37
CA THR A 260 5.63 -20.40 46.70
C THR A 260 7.10 -19.92 46.59
N ALA A 261 7.39 -19.04 45.63
CA ALA A 261 8.67 -18.33 45.56
C ALA A 261 8.54 -16.92 46.19
N PRO A 262 9.59 -16.42 46.87
CA PRO A 262 9.50 -15.24 47.74
C PRO A 262 9.36 -13.93 46.97
N ARG A 263 8.46 -13.06 47.45
CA ARG A 263 8.30 -11.68 46.99
C ARG A 263 9.61 -10.90 47.13
N ARG A 264 10.33 -10.69 46.03
CA ARG A 264 11.37 -9.65 45.94
C ARG A 264 10.70 -8.28 45.81
N GLY A 265 10.75 -7.50 46.89
CA GLY A 265 10.31 -6.10 46.87
C GLY A 265 11.16 -5.28 45.90
N SER A 266 10.51 -4.69 44.90
CA SER A 266 11.13 -3.76 43.96
C SER A 266 11.40 -2.43 44.65
N ARG A 267 12.61 -2.28 45.20
CA ARG A 267 13.17 -0.96 45.54
C ARG A 267 13.34 -0.19 44.24
N ARG A 268 12.41 0.72 43.95
CA ARG A 268 12.57 1.67 42.85
C ARG A 268 13.85 2.48 43.10
N PRO A 269 14.75 2.60 42.11
CA PRO A 269 16.04 3.22 42.33
C PRO A 269 15.85 4.74 42.45
N ALA A 270 16.26 5.31 43.58
CA ALA A 270 15.96 6.69 43.98
C ALA A 270 16.52 7.78 43.04
N TRP A 271 17.38 7.43 42.07
CA TRP A 271 17.97 8.36 41.11
C TRP A 271 17.04 8.78 39.96
N LEU A 272 15.86 8.17 39.83
CA LEU A 272 14.89 8.55 38.77
C LEU A 272 14.19 9.89 39.05
N TRP A 273 14.08 10.30 40.33
CA TRP A 273 13.43 11.55 40.72
C TRP A 273 14.12 12.82 40.19
N PRO A 274 15.46 13.00 40.28
CA PRO A 274 16.11 14.18 39.74
C PRO A 274 16.00 14.30 38.21
N LEU A 275 16.00 13.18 37.48
CA LEU A 275 15.88 13.18 36.01
C LEU A 275 14.48 13.60 35.55
N LEU A 276 13.45 13.17 36.28
CA LEU A 276 12.07 13.57 36.02
C LEU A 276 11.82 15.05 36.36
N ALA A 277 12.44 15.56 37.44
CA ALA A 277 12.39 16.99 37.78
C ALA A 277 13.06 17.87 36.70
N LEU A 278 14.19 17.43 36.13
CA LEU A 278 14.88 18.15 35.05
C LEU A 278 14.03 18.23 33.78
N LEU A 279 13.37 17.13 33.39
CA LEU A 279 12.49 17.11 32.21
C LEU A 279 11.28 18.05 32.36
N VAL A 280 10.68 18.10 33.55
CA VAL A 280 9.58 19.04 33.84
C VAL A 280 10.04 20.50 33.74
N LEU A 281 11.24 20.81 34.25
CA LEU A 281 11.84 22.15 34.14
C LEU A 281 12.08 22.57 32.68
N LEU A 282 12.60 21.65 31.85
CA LEU A 282 12.81 21.91 30.42
C LEU A 282 11.48 22.11 29.67
N ALA A 283 10.45 21.32 29.97
CA ALA A 283 9.13 21.48 29.37
C ALA A 283 8.49 22.83 29.72
N LEU A 284 8.62 23.28 30.97
CA LEU A 284 8.13 24.59 31.41
C LEU A 284 8.89 25.74 30.74
N ALA A 285 10.20 25.62 30.57
CA ALA A 285 11.00 26.61 29.86
C ALA A 285 10.60 26.73 28.36
N ALA A 286 10.35 25.60 27.70
CA ALA A 286 9.89 25.57 26.31
C ALA A 286 8.50 26.21 26.14
N ALA A 287 7.57 25.93 27.06
CA ALA A 287 6.24 26.53 27.06
C ALA A 287 6.29 28.05 27.25
N LEU A 288 7.13 28.53 28.18
CA LEU A 288 7.34 29.97 28.42
C LEU A 288 7.95 30.69 27.22
N TRP A 289 8.85 30.01 26.49
CA TRP A 289 9.47 30.57 25.29
C TRP A 289 8.46 30.71 24.15
N ALA A 290 7.65 29.67 23.89
CA ALA A 290 6.60 29.69 22.86
C ALA A 290 5.53 30.77 23.13
N TRP A 291 5.21 31.03 24.40
CA TRP A 291 4.23 32.06 24.76
C TRP A 291 4.76 33.48 24.54
N ARG A 292 6.09 33.68 24.67
CA ARG A 292 6.72 34.99 24.43
C ARG A 292 6.91 35.31 22.95
N SER A 293 7.05 34.31 22.07
CA SER A 293 7.25 34.52 20.63
C SER A 293 5.96 34.64 19.81
N GLY A 294 4.78 34.41 20.41
CA GLY A 294 3.48 34.50 19.72
C GLY A 294 2.78 35.87 19.75
N GLY A 295 3.37 36.89 20.38
CA GLY A 295 2.75 38.22 20.54
C GLY A 295 3.15 39.21 19.44
N GLY A 296 2.69 39.01 18.21
CA GLY A 296 2.92 40.00 17.14
C GLY A 296 2.35 39.56 15.80
N GLY A 297 1.11 39.97 15.52
CA GLY A 297 0.45 39.70 14.24
C GLY A 297 -0.82 40.53 14.12
N ASP A 298 -0.63 41.80 13.78
CA ASP A 298 -1.67 42.80 13.59
C ASP A 298 -2.73 42.36 12.57
N ALA A 299 -3.98 42.45 13.01
CA ALA A 299 -5.16 42.30 12.18
C ALA A 299 -5.27 43.51 11.23
N THR A 300 -4.99 43.28 9.94
CA THR A 300 -5.35 44.25 8.89
C THR A 300 -6.58 43.72 8.15
N THR A 301 -7.74 44.27 8.52
CA THR A 301 -9.03 44.03 7.87
C THR A 301 -9.04 44.77 6.53
N ALA A 302 -8.86 44.04 5.42
CA ALA A 302 -9.08 44.56 4.08
C ALA A 302 -10.33 43.91 3.47
N THR A 303 -11.41 44.66 3.46
CA THR A 303 -12.65 44.34 2.75
C THR A 303 -12.36 44.37 1.25
N ARG A 304 -12.16 43.20 0.63
CA ARG A 304 -11.93 43.05 -0.81
C ARG A 304 -13.21 42.58 -1.48
N THR A 305 -13.76 43.43 -2.34
CA THR A 305 -14.85 43.14 -3.27
C THR A 305 -14.51 41.88 -4.07
N ALA A 306 -15.34 40.84 -3.94
CA ALA A 306 -15.14 39.54 -4.56
C ALA A 306 -15.37 39.62 -6.07
N ALA A 307 -14.27 39.56 -6.82
CA ALA A 307 -14.29 39.10 -8.21
C ALA A 307 -14.63 37.59 -8.23
N PRO A 308 -15.35 37.08 -9.25
CA PRO A 308 -15.69 35.67 -9.35
C PRO A 308 -14.41 34.82 -9.35
N THR A 309 -14.23 34.01 -8.31
CA THR A 309 -13.09 33.13 -8.14
C THR A 309 -13.12 32.05 -9.23
N PRO A 310 -12.02 31.84 -9.98
CA PRO A 310 -11.97 30.80 -10.99
C PRO A 310 -12.17 29.42 -10.33
N ALA A 311 -13.05 28.60 -10.93
CA ALA A 311 -13.33 27.23 -10.52
C ALA A 311 -12.01 26.44 -10.45
N CYS A 312 -11.59 26.07 -9.24
CA CYS A 312 -10.18 25.84 -8.99
C CYS A 312 -9.74 24.38 -9.22
N CYS A 313 -10.64 23.39 -9.13
CA CYS A 313 -10.16 22.01 -9.11
C CYS A 313 -11.12 21.02 -9.77
N THR A 314 -10.84 20.65 -11.02
CA THR A 314 -11.40 19.44 -11.64
C THR A 314 -10.55 18.24 -11.23
N LEU A 315 -11.19 17.20 -10.68
CA LEU A 315 -10.57 15.91 -10.35
C LEU A 315 -11.19 14.81 -11.21
N THR A 316 -10.39 13.88 -11.71
CA THR A 316 -10.87 12.70 -12.43
C THR A 316 -10.93 11.50 -11.50
N PHE A 317 -12.10 10.86 -11.41
CA PHE A 317 -12.33 9.67 -10.60
C PHE A 317 -12.47 8.44 -11.50
N ALA A 318 -11.79 7.36 -11.14
CA ALA A 318 -11.92 6.04 -11.74
C ALA A 318 -12.44 5.05 -10.69
N VAL A 319 -13.26 4.07 -11.10
CA VAL A 319 -13.79 3.02 -10.21
C VAL A 319 -13.18 1.70 -10.60
N GLN A 320 -12.66 0.96 -9.62
CA GLN A 320 -12.06 -0.36 -9.79
C GLN A 320 -12.94 -1.40 -9.08
N GLY A 321 -13.48 -2.34 -9.87
CA GLY A 321 -14.44 -3.37 -9.45
C GLY A 321 -15.67 -3.45 -10.37
N GLU A 322 -16.40 -4.56 -10.35
CA GLU A 322 -17.67 -4.73 -11.11
C GLU A 322 -18.83 -4.00 -10.41
N ALA A 323 -18.75 -2.68 -10.33
CA ALA A 323 -19.88 -1.87 -9.89
C ALA A 323 -20.92 -1.82 -11.02
N PRO A 324 -22.18 -2.25 -10.80
CA PRO A 324 -23.19 -2.28 -11.85
C PRO A 324 -23.77 -0.91 -12.21
N GLY A 325 -23.23 0.20 -11.66
CA GLY A 325 -23.78 1.53 -11.86
C GLY A 325 -22.90 2.67 -11.34
N PRO A 326 -23.34 3.93 -11.52
CA PRO A 326 -22.61 5.12 -11.10
C PRO A 326 -22.48 5.18 -9.58
N VAL A 327 -21.29 5.54 -9.11
CA VAL A 327 -20.96 5.68 -7.70
C VAL A 327 -21.22 7.12 -7.27
N ARG A 328 -22.01 7.33 -6.22
CA ARG A 328 -22.34 8.67 -5.70
C ARG A 328 -21.24 9.16 -4.76
N LEU A 329 -20.81 10.40 -4.94
CA LEU A 329 -19.83 11.08 -4.09
C LEU A 329 -20.49 12.18 -3.28
N SER A 330 -20.39 12.11 -1.96
CA SER A 330 -20.92 13.12 -1.04
C SER A 330 -19.85 13.59 -0.06
N VAL A 331 -19.91 14.86 0.36
CA VAL A 331 -18.90 15.44 1.26
C VAL A 331 -19.10 14.94 2.69
N VAL A 332 -18.06 14.41 3.30
CA VAL A 332 -17.99 14.21 4.77
C VAL A 332 -17.31 15.41 5.42
N ARG A 333 -16.20 15.87 4.82
CA ARG A 333 -15.42 17.02 5.28
C ARG A 333 -14.88 17.80 4.09
N ALA A 334 -14.90 19.13 4.18
CA ALA A 334 -14.37 20.04 3.16
C ALA A 334 -13.39 21.04 3.81
N PRO A 335 -12.41 21.58 3.04
CA PRO A 335 -11.49 22.58 3.55
C PRO A 335 -12.21 23.89 3.86
N ALA A 336 -11.62 24.70 4.74
CA ALA A 336 -12.16 26.01 5.08
C ALA A 336 -12.30 26.88 3.82
N GLY A 337 -13.46 27.51 3.65
CA GLY A 337 -13.75 28.35 2.48
C GLY A 337 -14.37 27.64 1.27
N ALA A 338 -14.49 26.30 1.27
CA ALA A 338 -15.14 25.56 0.19
C ALA A 338 -16.66 25.77 0.09
N GLY A 339 -17.31 26.20 1.18
CA GLY A 339 -18.75 26.45 1.22
C GLY A 339 -19.64 25.19 1.10
N LEU A 340 -19.06 23.98 1.11
CA LEU A 340 -19.80 22.72 1.07
C LEU A 340 -20.18 22.25 2.48
N LYS A 341 -21.42 21.76 2.62
CA LYS A 341 -21.91 21.15 3.86
C LYS A 341 -21.67 19.64 3.83
N ALA A 342 -21.49 19.03 5.00
CA ALA A 342 -21.49 17.57 5.11
C ALA A 342 -22.80 16.99 4.57
N GLY A 343 -22.71 15.91 3.79
CA GLY A 343 -23.79 15.28 3.04
C GLY A 343 -24.07 15.89 1.67
N ALA A 344 -23.44 17.01 1.29
CA ALA A 344 -23.64 17.60 -0.04
C ALA A 344 -23.09 16.67 -1.13
N GLU A 345 -23.92 16.35 -2.12
CA GLU A 345 -23.51 15.58 -3.29
C GLU A 345 -22.64 16.46 -4.20
N VAL A 346 -21.46 15.95 -4.56
CA VAL A 346 -20.48 16.68 -5.38
C VAL A 346 -20.35 16.12 -6.80
N GLY A 347 -20.80 14.88 -7.03
CA GLY A 347 -20.81 14.28 -8.36
C GLY A 347 -20.90 12.76 -8.32
N THR A 348 -20.61 12.16 -9.47
CA THR A 348 -20.62 10.70 -9.66
C THR A 348 -19.29 10.22 -10.24
N ALA A 349 -18.93 8.97 -9.93
CA ALA A 349 -17.77 8.28 -10.49
C ALA A 349 -18.20 7.01 -11.24
N PRO A 350 -17.49 6.60 -12.30
CA PRO A 350 -16.31 7.27 -12.88
C PRO A 350 -16.68 8.58 -13.61
N GLY A 351 -15.76 9.56 -13.62
CA GLY A 351 -16.00 10.86 -14.26
C GLY A 351 -15.17 12.02 -13.69
N GLU A 352 -15.41 13.22 -14.20
CA GLU A 352 -14.81 14.46 -13.69
C GLU A 352 -15.72 15.13 -12.66
N VAL A 353 -15.14 15.58 -11.54
CA VAL A 353 -15.83 16.26 -10.45
C VAL A 353 -15.13 17.57 -10.15
N THR A 354 -15.89 18.67 -10.16
CA THR A 354 -15.35 20.01 -9.87
C THR A 354 -15.56 20.36 -8.41
N LEU A 355 -14.46 20.66 -7.70
CA LEU A 355 -14.49 21.14 -6.32
C LEU A 355 -14.30 22.66 -6.26
N PRO A 356 -15.02 23.36 -5.37
CA PRO A 356 -15.10 24.82 -5.38
C PRO A 356 -13.84 25.51 -4.83
N ALA A 357 -13.01 24.80 -4.05
CA ALA A 357 -11.80 25.34 -3.45
C ALA A 357 -10.67 24.28 -3.41
N PRO A 358 -9.40 24.69 -3.44
CA PRO A 358 -8.28 23.79 -3.19
C PRO A 358 -8.24 23.35 -1.72
N GLY A 359 -7.65 22.18 -1.47
CA GLY A 359 -7.45 21.62 -0.13
C GLY A 359 -7.87 20.15 -0.03
N GLU A 360 -7.87 19.65 1.21
CA GLU A 360 -8.19 18.26 1.52
C GLU A 360 -9.70 18.08 1.75
N TYR A 361 -10.28 17.09 1.08
CA TYR A 361 -11.67 16.69 1.18
C TYR A 361 -11.76 15.24 1.64
N VAL A 362 -12.72 14.94 2.51
CA VAL A 362 -13.13 13.56 2.81
C VAL A 362 -14.48 13.35 2.13
N LEU A 363 -14.51 12.42 1.18
CA LEU A 363 -15.70 12.10 0.39
C LEU A 363 -16.22 10.72 0.78
N ARG A 364 -17.53 10.61 0.98
CA ARG A 364 -18.23 9.34 1.11
C ARG A 364 -18.64 8.85 -0.26
N VAL A 365 -18.24 7.63 -0.53
CA VAL A 365 -18.47 6.86 -1.74
C VAL A 365 -19.60 5.87 -1.47
N ALA A 366 -20.66 5.89 -2.27
CA ALA A 366 -21.78 4.96 -2.13
C ALA A 366 -22.23 4.43 -3.50
N ALA A 367 -22.36 3.11 -3.61
CA ALA A 367 -22.90 2.42 -4.78
C ALA A 367 -23.97 1.42 -4.36
N ASP A 368 -24.94 1.16 -5.22
CA ASP A 368 -26.06 0.26 -4.91
C ASP A 368 -25.53 -1.18 -4.80
N GLY A 369 -25.84 -1.84 -3.67
CA GLY A 369 -25.36 -3.19 -3.38
C GLY A 369 -23.96 -3.27 -2.77
N TYR A 370 -23.30 -2.13 -2.50
CA TYR A 370 -21.96 -2.06 -1.92
C TYR A 370 -21.97 -1.35 -0.57
N ALA A 371 -21.03 -1.71 0.32
CA ALA A 371 -20.83 -0.98 1.56
C ALA A 371 -20.25 0.43 1.27
N PRO A 372 -20.77 1.49 1.91
CA PRO A 372 -20.24 2.83 1.72
C PRO A 372 -18.83 2.93 2.31
N ALA A 373 -17.94 3.63 1.59
CA ALA A 373 -16.55 3.87 2.00
C ALA A 373 -16.24 5.37 2.06
N GLU A 374 -15.20 5.76 2.78
CA GLU A 374 -14.68 7.13 2.80
C GLU A 374 -13.34 7.19 2.07
N VAL A 375 -13.14 8.22 1.25
CA VAL A 375 -11.90 8.47 0.49
C VAL A 375 -11.44 9.90 0.75
N THR A 376 -10.17 10.06 1.09
CA THR A 376 -9.54 11.37 1.28
C THR A 376 -8.86 11.79 -0.01
N VAL A 377 -9.17 12.99 -0.51
CA VAL A 377 -8.62 13.54 -1.75
C VAL A 377 -8.09 14.96 -1.53
N THR A 378 -7.02 15.32 -2.22
CA THR A 378 -6.43 16.66 -2.18
C THR A 378 -6.63 17.35 -3.53
N ALA A 379 -7.19 18.55 -3.51
CA ALA A 379 -7.50 19.33 -4.70
C ALA A 379 -6.56 20.55 -4.82
N PRO A 380 -6.01 20.87 -6.01
CA PRO A 380 -6.11 20.10 -7.25
C PRO A 380 -5.20 18.85 -7.24
N SER A 381 -5.53 17.84 -8.05
CA SER A 381 -4.67 16.68 -8.31
C SER A 381 -4.60 16.44 -9.82
N ALA A 382 -3.39 16.18 -10.33
CA ALA A 382 -3.18 15.74 -11.72
C ALA A 382 -3.32 14.22 -11.88
N VAL A 383 -3.35 13.48 -10.77
CA VAL A 383 -3.43 12.02 -10.76
C VAL A 383 -4.90 11.60 -10.59
N PRO A 384 -5.44 10.72 -11.46
CA PRO A 384 -6.78 10.17 -11.28
C PRO A 384 -6.93 9.46 -9.94
N VAL A 385 -8.03 9.70 -9.25
CA VAL A 385 -8.33 9.05 -7.97
C VAL A 385 -9.05 7.73 -8.24
N THR A 386 -8.46 6.61 -7.84
CA THR A 386 -9.08 5.28 -7.98
C THR A 386 -9.89 4.92 -6.74
N ILE A 387 -11.14 4.50 -6.94
CA ILE A 387 -12.06 4.04 -5.92
C ILE A 387 -12.16 2.52 -5.99
N ASP A 388 -11.66 1.84 -4.97
CA ASP A 388 -11.78 0.38 -4.81
C ASP A 388 -13.09 0.06 -4.05
N LEU A 389 -14.04 -0.61 -4.70
CA LEU A 389 -15.29 -1.04 -4.06
C LEU A 389 -15.19 -2.49 -3.57
N ALA A 390 -15.47 -2.71 -2.29
CA ALA A 390 -15.60 -4.04 -1.71
C ALA A 390 -17.09 -4.48 -1.69
N PRO A 391 -17.44 -5.65 -2.24
CA PRO A 391 -18.82 -6.14 -2.31
C PRO A 391 -19.43 -6.47 -0.94
#